data_AF-A0A1W1VQ46-F1
#
_entry.id   AF-A0A1W1VQ46-F1
#
_cell.length_a   1.000
_cell.length_b   1.000
_cell.length_c   1.000
_cell.angle_alpha   90.00
_cell.angle_beta   90.00
_cell.angle_gamma   90.00
#
_symmetry.space_group_name_H-M   'P 1'
#
loop_
_entity.id
_entity.type
_entity.pdbx_description
1 polymer ?
#
loop_
_entity_poly.entity_id
_entity_poly.type
_entity_poly.pdbx_seq_one_letter_code
_entity_poly.pdbx_strand_id
1 'polypeptide(L)'
;MLKQKTVKINGKEFTIQRIPFKSYMDMIDRHSNKYGILMKSPYIEELFKHCVINPKIKMSDFDDDFETAGKLVNEIESFLQTKVNPSSSEKESKE
;
A
#
# COMPACT_ATOMS: atom_id res chain seq x y z
N MET A 1 14.81 8.75 -5.91
CA MET A 1 14.56 7.33 -5.57
C MET A 1 13.19 7.23 -4.90
N LEU A 2 12.33 6.30 -5.30
CA LEU A 2 11.02 6.13 -4.65
C LEU A 2 11.24 5.55 -3.24
N LYS A 3 10.60 6.13 -2.22
CA LYS A 3 10.73 5.65 -0.83
C LYS A 3 10.19 4.23 -0.74
N GLN A 4 10.98 3.35 -0.14
CA GLN A 4 10.58 1.98 0.19
C GLN A 4 10.47 1.85 1.70
N LYS A 5 9.53 1.03 2.17
CA LYS A 5 9.30 0.73 3.57
C LYS A 5 9.13 -0.78 3.70
N THR A 6 9.84 -1.39 4.63
CA THR A 6 9.59 -2.78 5.02
C THR A 6 8.57 -2.77 6.16
N VAL A 7 7.51 -3.55 6.00
CA VAL A 7 6.40 -3.66 6.95
C VAL A 7 6.28 -5.13 7.34
N LYS A 8 6.23 -5.39 8.65
CA LYS A 8 6.00 -6.75 9.18
C LYS A 8 4.56 -6.86 9.62
N ILE A 9 3.80 -7.76 8.99
CA ILE A 9 2.39 -7.99 9.31
C ILE A 9 2.23 -9.48 9.61
N ASN A 10 1.79 -9.78 10.83
CA ASN A 10 1.53 -11.14 11.29
C ASN A 10 2.73 -12.10 11.09
N GLY A 11 3.95 -11.60 11.32
CA GLY A 11 5.20 -12.37 11.13
C GLY A 11 5.67 -12.52 9.68
N LYS A 12 4.90 -12.07 8.69
CA LYS A 12 5.30 -11.98 7.28
C LYS A 12 5.91 -10.60 7.00
N GLU A 13 7.08 -10.58 6.36
CA GLU A 13 7.79 -9.35 6.03
C GLU A 13 7.49 -8.95 4.58
N PHE A 14 6.96 -7.74 4.38
CA PHE A 14 6.61 -7.19 3.08
C PHE A 14 7.38 -5.90 2.84
N THR A 15 7.94 -5.75 1.65
CA THR A 15 8.57 -4.53 1.19
C THR A 15 7.59 -3.80 0.29
N ILE A 16 7.17 -2.61 0.73
CA ILE A 16 6.28 -1.72 -0.01
C ILE A 16 7.04 -0.51 -0.55
N GLN A 17 6.67 -0.04 -1.73
CA GLN A 17 7.21 1.13 -2.39
C GLN A 17 6.13 2.19 -2.56
N ARG A 18 6.51 3.44 -2.32
CA ARG A 18 5.65 4.59 -2.56
C ARG A 18 5.51 4.79 -4.06
N ILE A 19 4.29 4.91 -4.56
CA ILE A 19 4.02 5.34 -5.94
C ILE A 19 3.77 6.86 -5.99
N PRO A 20 4.07 7.53 -7.12
CA PRO A 20 3.74 8.93 -7.28
C PRO A 20 2.22 9.15 -7.19
N PHE A 21 1.81 10.29 -6.61
CA PHE A 21 0.41 10.64 -6.42
C PHE A 21 -0.40 10.58 -7.72
N LYS A 22 0.22 10.96 -8.85
CA LYS A 22 -0.40 10.86 -10.17
C LYS A 22 -0.78 9.41 -10.52
N SER A 23 0.10 8.43 -10.27
CA SER A 23 -0.21 7.02 -10.51
C SER A 23 -1.28 6.49 -9.56
N TYR A 24 -1.31 6.96 -8.31
CA TYR A 24 -2.36 6.60 -7.36
C TYR A 24 -3.73 7.12 -7.80
N MET A 25 -3.82 8.40 -8.19
CA MET A 25 -5.06 9.00 -8.70
C MET A 25 -5.52 8.35 -10.00
N ASP A 26 -4.59 8.08 -10.91
CA ASP A 26 -4.86 7.37 -12.17
C ASP A 26 -5.37 5.94 -11.92
N MET A 27 -4.87 5.24 -10.89
CA MET A 27 -5.39 3.94 -10.47
C MET A 27 -6.83 4.06 -9.92
N ILE A 28 -7.12 5.05 -9.08
CA ILE A 28 -8.48 5.30 -8.56
C ILE A 28 -9.45 5.60 -9.70
N ASP A 29 -9.04 6.45 -10.64
CA ASP A 29 -9.86 6.86 -11.78
C ASP A 29 -10.16 5.65 -12.69
N ARG A 30 -9.15 4.84 -13.02
CA ARG A 30 -9.29 3.61 -13.80
C ARG A 30 -10.21 2.58 -13.16
N HIS A 31 -10.20 2.47 -11.83
CA HIS A 31 -11.03 1.53 -11.08
C HIS A 31 -12.35 2.13 -10.57
N SER A 32 -12.68 3.37 -10.97
CA SER A 32 -13.97 3.98 -10.66
C SER A 32 -14.99 3.61 -11.73
N ASN A 33 -16.14 3.10 -11.30
CA ASN A 33 -17.24 2.80 -12.21
C ASN A 33 -17.90 4.10 -12.71
N LYS A 34 -18.76 3.99 -13.73
CA LYS A 34 -19.57 5.09 -14.32
C LYS A 34 -20.44 5.88 -13.32
N TYR A 35 -20.60 5.37 -12.11
CA TYR A 35 -21.31 6.01 -11.00
C TYR A 35 -20.37 6.71 -10.00
N GLY A 36 -19.07 6.79 -10.27
CA GLY A 36 -18.06 7.33 -9.34
C GLY A 36 -17.75 6.40 -8.16
N ILE A 37 -18.15 5.13 -8.24
CA ILE A 37 -17.94 4.15 -7.18
C ILE A 37 -16.65 3.37 -7.46
N LEU A 38 -15.69 3.45 -6.53
CA LEU A 38 -14.43 2.71 -6.60
C LEU A 38 -14.68 1.20 -6.48
N MET A 39 -14.23 0.44 -7.47
CA MET A 39 -14.20 -1.01 -7.43
C MET A 39 -13.03 -1.48 -6.56
N LYS A 40 -13.31 -1.76 -5.29
CA LYS A 40 -12.28 -2.12 -4.30
C LYS A 40 -11.47 -3.36 -4.68
N SER A 41 -12.09 -4.39 -5.24
CA SER A 41 -11.38 -5.63 -5.63
C SER A 41 -10.24 -5.39 -6.63
N PRO A 42 -10.48 -4.87 -7.84
CA PRO A 42 -9.40 -4.65 -8.81
C PRO A 42 -8.46 -3.52 -8.39
N TYR A 43 -8.96 -2.52 -7.65
CA TYR A 43 -8.13 -1.47 -7.07
C TYR A 43 -7.08 -2.01 -6.10
N ILE A 44 -7.47 -2.82 -5.11
CA ILE A 44 -6.54 -3.38 -4.13
C ILE A 44 -5.56 -4.36 -4.80
N GLU A 45 -6.00 -5.12 -5.82
CA GLU A 45 -5.10 -6.00 -6.57
C GLU A 45 -4.01 -5.23 -7.32
N GLU A 46 -4.38 -4.14 -7.99
CA GLU A 46 -3.41 -3.26 -8.65
C GLU A 46 -2.51 -2.55 -7.63
N LEU A 47 -3.07 -2.14 -6.48
CA LEU A 47 -2.33 -1.54 -5.38
C LEU A 47 -1.23 -2.49 -4.88
N PHE A 48 -1.53 -3.76 -4.63
CA PHE A 48 -0.51 -4.73 -4.23
C PHE A 48 0.54 -4.94 -5.31
N LYS A 49 0.14 -5.01 -6.58
CA LYS A 49 1.08 -5.23 -7.69
C LYS A 49 2.07 -4.07 -7.88
N HIS A 50 1.64 -2.84 -7.64
CA HIS A 50 2.46 -1.64 -7.83
C HIS A 50 3.17 -1.17 -6.55
N CYS A 51 2.56 -1.37 -5.39
CA CYS A 51 3.16 -0.99 -4.10
C CYS A 51 3.97 -2.11 -3.48
N VAL A 52 3.60 -3.39 -3.58
CA VAL A 52 4.38 -4.48 -2.97
C VAL A 52 5.43 -4.96 -3.95
N ILE A 53 6.70 -4.67 -3.64
CA ILE A 53 7.82 -5.09 -4.48
C ILE A 53 8.31 -6.49 -4.10
N ASN A 54 8.18 -6.88 -2.83
CA ASN A 54 8.65 -8.17 -2.36
C ASN A 54 7.96 -8.61 -1.04
N PRO A 55 7.56 -9.87 -0.88
CA PRO A 55 7.29 -10.84 -1.95
C PRO A 55 6.13 -10.35 -2.84
N LYS A 56 6.11 -10.77 -4.11
CA LYS A 56 4.97 -10.48 -4.99
C LYS A 56 3.76 -11.29 -4.55
N ILE A 57 2.85 -10.64 -3.83
CA ILE A 57 1.61 -11.23 -3.33
C ILE A 57 0.46 -11.02 -4.31
N LYS A 58 -0.56 -11.87 -4.21
CA LYS A 58 -1.85 -11.74 -4.90
C LYS A 58 -2.95 -11.71 -3.85
N MET A 59 -4.12 -11.17 -4.20
CA MET A 59 -5.29 -11.24 -3.30
C MET A 59 -5.60 -12.66 -2.83
N SER A 60 -5.50 -13.64 -3.75
CA SER A 60 -5.76 -15.05 -3.44
C SER A 60 -4.80 -15.67 -2.43
N ASP A 61 -3.65 -15.05 -2.16
CA ASP A 61 -2.70 -15.51 -1.13
C ASP A 61 -3.23 -15.25 0.29
N PHE A 62 -4.27 -14.42 0.41
CA PHE A 62 -4.89 -14.04 1.68
C PHE A 62 -6.35 -14.47 1.80
N ASP A 63 -6.79 -15.45 1.00
CA ASP A 63 -8.17 -15.97 1.07
C ASP A 63 -8.49 -16.56 2.46
N ASP A 64 -7.48 -17.16 3.11
CA ASP A 64 -7.56 -17.66 4.50
C ASP A 64 -7.13 -16.62 5.56
N ASP A 65 -6.61 -15.46 5.14
CA ASP A 65 -5.83 -14.51 5.95
C ASP A 65 -6.31 -13.05 5.79
N PHE A 66 -7.63 -12.85 5.80
CA PHE A 66 -8.28 -11.53 5.59
C PHE A 66 -7.72 -10.41 6.48
N GLU A 67 -7.37 -10.72 7.72
CA GLU A 67 -6.81 -9.73 8.66
C GLU A 67 -5.46 -9.19 8.17
N THR A 68 -4.60 -10.08 7.68
CA THR A 68 -3.28 -9.74 7.15
C THR A 68 -3.42 -8.85 5.91
N ALA A 69 -4.33 -9.19 5.00
CA ALA A 69 -4.62 -8.37 3.82
C ALA A 69 -5.13 -6.98 4.19
N GLY A 70 -6.11 -6.89 5.11
CA GLY A 70 -6.67 -5.61 5.55
C GLY A 70 -5.62 -4.68 6.17
N LYS A 71 -4.76 -5.23 7.05
CA LYS A 71 -3.65 -4.49 7.65
C LYS A 71 -2.64 -4.04 6.59
N LEU A 72 -2.33 -4.89 5.60
CA LEU A 72 -1.39 -4.54 4.54
C LEU A 72 -1.91 -3.42 3.65
N VAL A 73 -3.19 -3.48 3.24
CA VAL A 73 -3.81 -2.40 2.48
C VAL A 73 -3.78 -1.10 3.28
N ASN A 74 -4.17 -1.14 4.56
CA ASN A 74 -4.18 0.05 5.41
C ASN A 74 -2.78 0.66 5.56
N GLU A 75 -1.75 -0.17 5.74
CA GLU A 75 -0.36 0.28 5.84
C GLU A 75 0.15 0.88 4.51
N ILE A 76 -0.23 0.29 3.36
CA ILE A 76 0.07 0.87 2.04
C ILE A 76 -0.63 2.20 1.86
N GLU A 77 -1.94 2.28 2.15
CA GLU A 77 -2.71 3.52 2.05
C GLU A 77 -2.13 4.60 2.96
N SER A 78 -1.77 4.25 4.20
CA SER A 78 -1.09 5.13 5.14
C SER A 78 0.26 5.61 4.58
N PHE A 79 1.04 4.71 3.95
CA PHE A 79 2.31 5.06 3.32
C PHE A 79 2.17 5.97 2.09
N LEU A 80 1.05 5.87 1.36
CA LEU A 80 0.74 6.74 0.22
C LEU A 80 0.17 8.10 0.67
N GLN A 81 -0.76 8.07 1.63
CA GLN A 81 -1.46 9.21 2.20
C GLN A 81 -0.63 9.98 3.22
N THR A 82 0.48 9.40 3.72
CA THR A 82 1.40 10.14 4.57
C THR A 82 1.85 11.37 3.80
N LYS A 83 1.26 12.51 4.17
CA LYS A 83 1.73 13.80 3.75
C LYS A 83 3.21 13.80 4.10
N VAL A 84 4.04 14.26 3.17
CA VAL A 84 5.33 14.82 3.58
C VAL A 84 4.98 16.09 4.36
N ASN A 85 4.50 15.93 5.61
CA ASN A 85 4.76 16.93 6.62
C ASN A 85 6.26 16.75 6.93
N PRO A 86 7.09 17.80 6.86
CA PRO A 86 8.49 17.74 7.25
C PRO A 86 8.67 17.57 8.77
N SER A 87 7.96 16.64 9.43
CA SER A 87 8.01 16.46 10.89
C SER A 87 7.65 15.06 11.37
N SER A 88 8.10 14.03 10.67
CA SER A 88 8.32 12.71 11.29
C SER A 88 9.47 12.02 10.57
N SER A 89 10.65 12.64 10.66
CA SER A 89 11.87 11.87 10.78
C SER A 89 11.86 11.35 12.21
N GLU A 90 11.54 10.07 12.38
CA GLU A 90 11.97 9.32 13.55
C GLU A 90 13.48 9.47 13.61
N LYS A 91 13.93 10.43 14.43
CA LYS A 91 15.29 10.43 14.93
C LYS A 91 15.34 9.29 15.92
N GLU A 92 15.87 8.18 15.44
CA GLU A 92 16.74 7.35 16.27
C GLU A 92 17.84 8.28 16.82
N SER A 93 17.67 8.76 18.04
CA SER A 93 18.74 9.33 18.83
C SER A 93 18.85 8.49 20.09
N LYS A 94 19.71 7.49 19.92
CA LYS A 94 20.51 6.86 20.95
C LYS A 94 21.35 7.93 21.66
N GLU A 95 21.53 7.72 22.96
CA GLU A 95 22.49 8.32 23.93
C GLU A 95 21.88 9.21 25.01
#